data_AF-A0A7W4F1Q5-F1
#
_entry.id   AF-A0A7W4F1Q5-F1
#
_cell.length_a   1.000
_cell.length_b   1.000
_cell.length_c   1.000
_cell.angle_alpha   90.00
_cell.angle_beta   90.00
_cell.angle_gamma   90.00
#
_symmetry.space_group_name_H-M   'P 1'
#
loop_
_entity.id
_entity.type
_entity.pdbx_description
1 polymer ?
#
loop_
_entity_poly.entity_id
_entity_poly.type
_entity_poly.pdbx_seq_one_letter_code
_entity_poly.pdbx_strand_id
1 'polypeptide(L)' 'NAVVIINDDKQPKATRVFGPVPRELRDMGYMKIVSLAPEVL' A
#
# COMPACT_ATOMS: atom_id res chain seq x y z
N ASN A 1 2.61 5.19 13.45
CA ASN A 1 1.63 5.79 12.51
C ASN A 1 2.34 6.09 11.20
N ALA A 2 1.83 5.56 10.08
CA ALA A 2 2.40 5.73 8.74
C ALA A 2 1.27 6.05 7.74
N VAL A 3 1.60 6.69 6.63
CA VAL A 3 0.64 7.05 5.58
C VAL A 3 1.26 6.83 4.20
N VAL A 4 0.44 6.37 3.24
CA VAL A 4 0.82 6.24 1.83
C VAL A 4 -0.01 7.21 1.02
N ILE A 5 0.65 8.05 0.22
CA ILE A 5 -0.03 9.02 -0.64
C ILE A 5 -0.54 8.31 -1.88
N ILE A 6 -1.85 8.41 -2.11
CA ILE A 6 -2.55 7.80 -3.25
C ILE A 6 -3.18 8.86 -4.15
N ASN A 7 -3.41 8.49 -5.41
CA ASN A 7 -4.24 9.22 -6.36
C ASN A 7 -5.71 8.83 -6.23
N ASP A 8 -6.60 9.58 -6.90
CA ASP A 8 -8.03 9.27 -6.98
C ASP A 8 -8.29 7.87 -7.58
N ASP A 9 -7.37 7.38 -8.43
CA ASP A 9 -7.40 6.02 -9.00
C ASP A 9 -6.88 4.92 -8.03
N LYS A 10 -6.75 5.23 -6.73
CA LYS A 10 -6.21 4.32 -5.69
C LYS A 10 -4.80 3.79 -5.97
N GLN A 11 -4.06 4.46 -6.84
CA GLN A 11 -2.67 4.11 -7.13
C GLN A 11 -1.73 4.92 -6.23
N PRO A 12 -0.66 4.30 -5.68
CA PRO A 12 0.33 5.04 -4.91
C PRO A 12 1.05 6.05 -5.82
N LYS A 13 1.23 7.28 -5.35
CA LYS A 13 2.09 8.29 -6.02
C LYS A 13 3.56 7.92 -5.94
N ALA A 14 3.94 7.20 -4.89
CA ALA A 14 5.30 6.74 -4.65
C ALA A 14 5.57 5.37 -5.27
N THR A 15 6.84 5.11 -5.60
CA THR A 15 7.29 3.86 -6.21
C THR A 15 7.75 2.81 -5.20
N ARG A 16 7.84 3.16 -3.90
CA ARG A 16 8.33 2.26 -2.84
C ARG A 16 7.59 2.50 -1.52
N VAL A 17 7.22 1.42 -0.85
CA VAL A 17 6.62 1.41 0.50
C VAL A 17 7.65 0.85 1.48
N PHE A 18 7.76 1.46 2.66
CA PHE A 18 8.65 1.02 3.71
C PHE A 18 7.86 0.57 4.93
N GLY A 19 8.25 -0.57 5.49
CA GLY A 19 7.59 -1.18 6.65
C GLY A 19 6.46 -2.14 6.27
N PRO A 20 5.95 -2.89 7.25
CA PRO A 20 4.90 -3.86 7.05
C PRO A 20 3.56 -3.19 6.77
N VAL A 21 2.75 -3.80 5.91
CA VAL A 21 1.40 -3.33 5.59
C VAL A 21 0.32 -4.34 5.99
N PRO A 22 -0.88 -3.92 6.40
CA PRO A 22 -1.97 -4.83 6.75
C PRO A 22 -2.51 -5.59 5.52
N ARG A 23 -2.87 -6.87 5.68
CA ARG A 23 -3.52 -7.70 4.65
C ARG A 23 -4.87 -7.14 4.17
N GLU A 24 -5.56 -6.41 5.05
CA GLU A 24 -6.85 -5.77 4.78
C GLU A 24 -6.80 -4.82 3.57
N LEU A 25 -5.63 -4.22 3.28
CA LEU A 25 -5.43 -3.36 2.11
C LEU A 25 -5.65 -4.10 0.78
N ARG A 26 -5.49 -5.44 0.76
CA ARG A 26 -5.77 -6.26 -0.41
C ARG A 26 -7.26 -6.25 -0.73
N ASP A 27 -8.09 -6.44 0.28
CA ASP A 27 -9.55 -6.52 0.14
C ASP A 27 -10.16 -5.14 -0.16
N MET A 28 -9.52 -4.07 0.31
CA MET A 28 -9.89 -2.68 0.02
C MET A 28 -9.49 -2.21 -1.41
N GLY A 29 -8.80 -3.06 -2.18
CA GLY A 29 -8.42 -2.80 -3.57
C GLY A 29 -7.08 -2.07 -3.74
N TYR A 30 -6.26 -1.95 -2.70
CA TYR A 30 -4.93 -1.33 -2.76
C TYR A 30 -3.81 -2.32 -3.12
N MET A 31 -4.05 -3.20 -4.10
CA MET A 31 -3.11 -4.27 -4.47
C MET A 31 -1.70 -3.77 -4.83
N LYS A 32 -1.57 -2.60 -5.46
CA LYS A 32 -0.26 -2.01 -5.77
C LYS A 32 0.56 -1.71 -4.52
N ILE A 33 -0.08 -1.26 -3.44
CA ILE A 33 0.61 -0.95 -2.17
C ILE A 33 1.10 -2.23 -1.51
N VAL A 34 0.26 -3.26 -1.47
CA VAL A 34 0.60 -4.59 -0.92
C VAL A 34 1.75 -5.23 -1.71
N SER A 35 1.76 -5.09 -3.03
CA SER A 35 2.82 -5.62 -3.90
C SER A 35 4.18 -4.92 -3.70
N LEU A 36 4.17 -3.63 -3.38
CA LEU A 36 5.38 -2.83 -3.17
C LEU A 36 5.92 -2.92 -1.73
N ALA A 37 5.17 -3.50 -0.82
CA ALA A 37 5.55 -3.60 0.58
C ALA A 37 6.53 -4.76 0.82
N PRO A 38 7.54 -4.57 1.69
CA PRO A 38 8.50 -5.63 2.01
C PRO A 38 7.87 -6.77 2.81
N GLU A 39 6.88 -6.48 3.66
CA GLU A 39 6.20 -7.47 4.51
C GLU A 39 4.71 -7.15 4.62
N VAL A 40 3.88 -8.18 4.76
CA VAL A 40 2.42 -8.07 4.85
C VAL A 40 1.90 -8.81 6.09
N LEU A 41 1.28 -8.08 7.00
CA LEU A 41 0.75 -8.55 8.28
C LEU A 41 -0.76 -8.81 8.22
#